data_AF-X1MG54-F1
#
_entry.id   AF-X1MG54-F1
#
_cell.length_a   1.000
_cell.length_b   1.000
_cell.length_c   1.000
_cell.angle_alpha   90.00
_cell.angle_beta   90.00
_cell.angle_gamma   90.00
#
_symmetry.space_group_name_H-M   'P 1'
#
loop_
_entity.id
_entity.type
_entity.pdbx_description
1 polymer ?
#
loop_
_entity_poly.entity_id
_entity_poly.type
_entity_poly.pdbx_seq_one_letter_code
_entity_poly.pdbx_strand_id
1 'polypeptide(L)'
;MEVKHRLENGKLIHEVLEKALDTQTAGEGYEWIPEGYARRRIKRVKIHQVNLNEMKELKKARFLLRRHHWKGQFVVRGMPVDHWDLVLDKGAKCLDEFSGMENNPLDHPEGVSCLRKDCCIGTPEDKSNREWMKFYGKSIPPNHPEWGNPNKRIPAYMDKVDTGSVNIISDTDTFVSFMFHGKELKGYWITKRESPKAEIWVFSKSSLPGEPRKETQQAGFGRGRGGQRRSWNSPTFA
;
A
#
# COMPACT_ATOMS: atom_id res chain seq x y z
N MET A 1 -15.21 -17.03 -2.79
CA MET A 1 -14.01 -17.85 -3.02
C MET A 1 -13.65 -18.47 -1.69
N GLU A 2 -13.80 -19.78 -1.55
CA GLU A 2 -13.54 -20.47 -0.28
C GLU A 2 -12.20 -21.20 -0.41
N VAL A 3 -11.25 -20.89 0.47
CA VAL A 3 -9.92 -21.53 0.43
C VAL A 3 -9.85 -22.48 1.62
N LYS A 4 -9.70 -23.77 1.34
CA LYS A 4 -9.43 -24.77 2.39
C LYS A 4 -7.93 -24.96 2.52
N HIS A 5 -7.48 -25.02 3.76
CA HIS A 5 -6.10 -25.29 4.12
C HIS A 5 -6.01 -26.70 4.70
N ARG A 6 -5.11 -27.52 4.16
CA ARG A 6 -4.76 -28.82 4.74
C ARG A 6 -3.25 -28.94 4.86
N LEU A 7 -2.80 -29.51 5.96
CA LEU A 7 -1.42 -29.90 6.17
C LEU A 7 -1.23 -31.34 5.69
N GLU A 8 -0.35 -31.55 4.72
CA GLU A 8 0.14 -32.87 4.33
C GLU A 8 1.66 -32.88 4.46
N ASN A 9 2.20 -33.82 5.26
CA ASN A 9 3.63 -33.98 5.52
C ASN A 9 4.35 -32.69 5.95
N GLY A 10 3.70 -31.88 6.80
CA GLY A 10 4.26 -30.61 7.29
C GLY A 10 4.29 -29.48 6.26
N LYS A 11 3.71 -29.67 5.07
CA LYS A 11 3.56 -28.63 4.04
C LYS A 11 2.11 -28.14 4.01
N LEU A 12 1.94 -26.82 4.03
CA LEU A 12 0.63 -26.17 3.92
C LEU A 12 0.20 -26.18 2.45
N ILE A 13 -0.89 -26.89 2.15
CA ILE A 13 -1.48 -26.94 0.80
C ILE A 13 -2.69 -26.00 0.79
N HIS A 14 -2.69 -25.09 -0.19
CA HIS A 14 -3.80 -24.17 -0.45
C HIS A 14 -4.66 -24.74 -1.57
N GLU A 15 -5.90 -25.10 -1.25
CA GLU A 15 -6.89 -25.50 -2.24
C GLU A 15 -7.90 -24.34 -2.38
N VAL A 16 -7.79 -23.59 -3.48
CA VAL A 16 -8.71 -22.50 -3.80
C VAL A 16 -9.92 -23.13 -4.49
N LEU A 17 -11.04 -23.23 -3.76
CA LEU A 17 -12.32 -23.59 -4.33
C LEU A 17 -13.00 -22.29 -4.78
N GLU A 18 -12.97 -22.03 -6.08
CA GLU A 18 -13.94 -21.11 -6.68
C GLU A 18 -15.33 -21.71 -6.46
N LYS A 19 -16.24 -20.89 -5.90
CA LYS A 19 -17.64 -21.28 -5.73
C LYS A 19 -18.24 -21.44 -7.12
N ALA A 20 -18.22 -22.67 -7.65
CA ALA A 20 -19.27 -23.13 -8.53
C ALA A 20 -20.59 -23.04 -7.74
N LEU A 21 -21.59 -22.39 -8.33
CA LEU A 21 -22.98 -22.61 -7.91
C LEU A 21 -23.25 -24.11 -7.88
N ASP A 22 -24.00 -24.51 -6.85
CA ASP A 22 -24.50 -25.86 -6.59
C ASP A 22 -24.72 -26.69 -7.87
N THR A 23 -23.83 -27.65 -8.11
CA THR A 23 -24.23 -28.97 -8.58
C THR A 23 -23.17 -29.96 -8.09
N GLN A 24 -23.57 -30.82 -7.16
CA GLN A 24 -22.80 -31.95 -6.70
C GLN A 24 -22.60 -32.93 -7.86
N THR A 25 -21.50 -32.78 -8.59
CA THR A 25 -20.97 -33.87 -9.43
C THR A 25 -19.45 -33.77 -9.42
N ALA A 26 -18.78 -34.81 -8.91
CA ALA A 26 -17.37 -35.01 -9.11
C ALA A 26 -17.10 -35.17 -10.62
N GLY A 27 -16.68 -34.09 -11.27
CA GLY A 27 -16.48 -34.06 -12.71
C GLY A 27 -15.85 -32.75 -13.15
N GLU A 28 -14.94 -32.82 -14.11
CA GLU A 28 -14.15 -31.74 -14.68
C GLU A 28 -14.95 -30.43 -14.88
N GLY A 29 -14.47 -29.31 -14.31
CA GLY A 29 -15.11 -28.00 -14.46
C GLY A 29 -14.88 -27.42 -15.85
N TYR A 30 -15.96 -27.00 -16.52
CA TYR A 30 -15.95 -26.25 -17.77
C TYR A 30 -16.67 -24.91 -17.55
N GLU A 31 -16.14 -23.84 -18.13
CA GLU A 31 -16.77 -22.52 -18.13
C GLU A 31 -17.54 -22.35 -19.45
N TRP A 32 -18.78 -21.86 -19.39
CA TRP A 32 -19.62 -21.65 -20.58
C TRP A 32 -19.35 -20.26 -21.19
N ILE A 33 -18.95 -20.23 -22.45
CA ILE A 33 -18.86 -19.01 -23.27
C ILE A 33 -20.03 -19.04 -24.26
N PRO A 34 -20.79 -17.93 -24.45
CA PRO A 34 -21.91 -17.90 -25.38
C PRO A 34 -21.42 -18.17 -26.82
N GLU A 35 -21.96 -19.26 -27.39
CA GLU A 35 -22.03 -19.65 -28.80
C GLU A 35 -20.72 -19.70 -29.63
N GLY A 36 -20.28 -20.93 -29.91
CA GLY A 36 -19.71 -21.25 -31.23
C GLY A 36 -18.36 -21.96 -31.32
N TYR A 37 -17.52 -22.04 -30.27
CA TYR A 37 -16.18 -22.63 -30.41
C TYR A 37 -15.72 -23.44 -29.18
N ALA A 38 -15.35 -24.69 -29.46
CA ALA A 38 -14.59 -25.69 -28.68
C ALA A 38 -14.32 -25.45 -27.17
N ARG A 39 -14.64 -26.47 -26.36
CA ARG A 39 -14.19 -26.60 -24.96
C ARG A 39 -12.66 -26.53 -24.89
N ARG A 40 -12.10 -25.43 -24.38
CA ARG A 40 -10.68 -25.39 -24.00
C ARG A 40 -10.55 -25.89 -22.57
N ARG A 41 -9.76 -26.95 -22.38
CA ARG A 41 -9.36 -27.42 -21.05
C ARG A 41 -8.54 -26.30 -20.39
N ILE A 42 -9.07 -25.69 -19.34
CA ILE A 42 -8.30 -24.73 -18.54
C ILE A 42 -7.20 -25.55 -17.88
N LYS A 43 -5.95 -25.37 -18.32
CA LYS A 43 -4.80 -26.00 -17.66
C LYS A 43 -4.77 -25.45 -16.24
N ARG A 44 -4.94 -26.31 -15.23
CA ARG A 44 -4.70 -25.97 -13.82
C ARG A 44 -3.37 -25.24 -13.75
N VAL A 45 -3.41 -23.95 -13.42
CA VAL A 45 -2.20 -23.20 -13.12
C VAL A 45 -1.68 -23.80 -11.82
N LYS A 46 -0.55 -24.52 -11.90
CA LYS A 46 0.14 -25.01 -10.70
C LYS A 46 0.55 -23.79 -9.89
N ILE A 47 -0.19 -23.51 -8.82
CA ILE A 47 0.25 -22.57 -7.79
C ILE A 47 1.57 -23.12 -7.28
N HIS A 48 2.65 -22.40 -7.56
CA HIS A 48 3.98 -22.79 -7.10
C HIS A 48 3.94 -22.85 -5.58
N GLN A 49 4.15 -24.04 -5.00
CA GLN A 49 4.45 -24.17 -3.59
C GLN A 49 5.73 -23.38 -3.34
N VAL A 50 5.61 -22.23 -2.67
CA VAL A 50 6.77 -21.46 -2.25
C VAL A 50 7.43 -22.25 -1.13
N ASN A 51 8.62 -22.80 -1.41
CA ASN A 51 9.40 -23.52 -0.43
C ASN A 51 10.01 -22.51 0.55
N LEU A 52 9.49 -22.45 1.79
CA LEU A 52 9.96 -21.51 2.83
C LEU A 52 11.46 -21.65 3.13
N ASN A 53 12.05 -22.82 2.90
CA ASN A 53 13.49 -23.05 3.08
C ASN A 53 14.36 -22.45 1.96
N GLU A 54 13.77 -22.11 0.81
CA GLU A 54 14.45 -21.36 -0.26
C GLU A 54 14.27 -19.85 -0.12
N MET A 55 13.60 -19.38 0.96
CA MET A 55 13.73 -17.99 1.39
C MET A 55 15.15 -17.78 1.92
N LYS A 56 16.08 -17.61 0.97
CA LYS A 56 17.40 -17.00 1.14
C LYS A 56 17.33 -15.89 2.18
N GLU A 57 18.43 -15.73 2.93
CA GLU A 57 18.65 -14.66 3.90
C GLU A 57 17.82 -13.42 3.58
N LEU A 58 16.72 -13.25 4.31
CA LEU A 58 15.82 -12.12 4.11
C LEU A 58 16.65 -10.85 4.20
N LYS A 59 16.55 -9.99 3.20
CA LYS A 59 17.32 -8.74 3.18
C LYS A 59 16.86 -7.89 4.36
N LYS A 60 17.72 -7.77 5.37
CA LYS A 60 17.46 -6.96 6.57
C LYS A 60 17.75 -5.49 6.26
N ALA A 61 16.85 -4.62 6.65
CA ALA A 61 17.00 -3.18 6.54
C ALA A 61 16.46 -2.49 7.80
N ARG A 62 16.72 -1.19 7.92
CA ARG A 62 16.08 -0.32 8.92
C ARG A 62 15.03 0.54 8.22
N PHE A 63 13.97 0.90 8.93
CA PHE A 63 12.95 1.78 8.40
C PHE A 63 12.68 2.99 9.31
N LEU A 64 12.18 4.05 8.69
CA LEU A 64 11.63 5.24 9.31
C LEU A 64 10.31 5.55 8.61
N LEU A 65 9.21 5.56 9.38
CA LEU A 65 7.97 6.18 8.96
C LEU A 65 7.96 7.60 9.53
N ARG A 66 7.84 8.61 8.66
CA ARG A 66 7.82 10.01 9.05
C ARG A 66 6.58 10.71 8.52
N ARG A 67 6.13 11.74 9.23
CA ARG A 67 5.14 12.71 8.77
C ARG A 67 5.88 13.94 8.30
N HIS A 68 5.63 14.34 7.06
CA HIS A 68 6.20 15.52 6.46
C HIS A 68 5.08 16.54 6.25
N HIS A 69 5.23 17.73 6.82
CA HIS A 69 4.14 18.71 6.82
C HIS A 69 4.64 20.15 6.74
N TRP A 70 3.82 21.04 6.19
CA TRP A 70 4.01 22.49 6.19
C TRP A 70 2.66 23.20 6.16
N LYS A 71 2.67 24.51 6.41
CA LYS A 71 1.48 25.34 6.24
C LYS A 71 1.23 25.57 4.76
N GLY A 72 0.04 25.26 4.25
CA GLY A 72 -0.32 25.56 2.87
C GLY A 72 -0.28 27.06 2.57
N GLN A 73 -0.25 27.38 1.28
CA GLN A 73 -0.23 28.77 0.82
C GLN A 73 -1.43 29.54 1.39
N PHE A 74 -1.21 30.75 1.91
CA PHE A 74 -2.27 31.58 2.52
C PHE A 74 -3.47 31.82 1.59
N VAL A 75 -3.22 31.91 0.28
CA VAL A 75 -4.28 32.09 -0.73
C VAL A 75 -5.23 30.88 -0.78
N VAL A 76 -4.74 29.68 -0.44
CA VAL A 76 -5.51 28.43 -0.34
C VAL A 76 -5.90 28.17 1.11
N ARG A 77 -6.48 29.20 1.77
CA ARG A 77 -7.01 29.14 3.15
C ARG A 77 -6.00 28.72 4.23
N GLY A 78 -4.69 28.65 3.91
CA GLY A 78 -3.66 28.24 4.86
C GLY A 78 -3.84 26.82 5.41
N MET A 79 -4.54 25.94 4.67
CA MET A 79 -4.73 24.55 5.09
C MET A 79 -3.37 23.85 5.22
N PRO A 80 -3.13 23.07 6.29
CA PRO A 80 -1.90 22.29 6.39
C PRO A 80 -1.82 21.33 5.20
N VAL A 81 -0.62 21.16 4.68
CA VAL A 81 -0.31 20.10 3.74
C VAL A 81 0.56 19.12 4.51
N ASP A 82 0.08 17.89 4.66
CA ASP A 82 0.79 16.81 5.28
C ASP A 82 0.73 15.55 4.41
N HIS A 83 1.83 14.80 4.46
CA HIS A 83 1.94 13.48 3.88
C HIS A 83 2.89 12.64 4.72
N TRP A 84 2.91 11.34 4.44
CA TRP A 84 3.77 10.38 5.10
C TRP A 84 4.80 9.84 4.12
N ASP A 85 6.01 9.61 4.61
CA ASP A 85 7.08 8.96 3.86
C ASP A 85 7.56 7.74 4.64
N LEU A 86 7.75 6.64 3.92
CA LEU A 86 8.43 5.45 4.41
C LEU A 86 9.83 5.40 3.80
N VAL A 87 10.85 5.51 4.64
CA VAL A 87 12.26 5.50 4.24
C VAL A 87 12.91 4.19 4.69
N LEU A 88 13.64 3.54 3.78
CA LEU A 88 14.34 2.28 4.02
C LEU A 88 15.85 2.46 3.86
N ASP A 89 16.60 2.10 4.89
CA ASP A 89 18.06 1.97 4.86
C ASP A 89 18.44 0.51 4.64
N LYS A 90 18.75 0.17 3.38
CA LYS A 90 19.20 -1.17 2.96
C LYS A 90 20.72 -1.37 3.09
N GLY A 91 21.43 -0.42 3.72
CA GLY A 91 22.89 -0.41 3.77
C GLY A 91 23.57 0.04 2.46
N ALA A 92 22.78 0.48 1.48
CA ALA A 92 23.28 1.03 0.22
C ALA A 92 23.77 2.49 0.37
N LYS A 93 24.26 3.06 -0.74
CA LYS A 93 24.62 4.49 -0.82
C LYS A 93 23.39 5.39 -0.74
N CYS A 94 22.25 4.98 -1.30
CA CYS A 94 21.00 5.74 -1.32
C CYS A 94 19.95 5.07 -0.42
N LEU A 95 19.00 5.85 0.09
CA LEU A 95 17.83 5.34 0.80
C LEU A 95 16.72 5.04 -0.22
N ASP A 96 15.96 3.97 -0.02
CA ASP A 96 14.77 3.67 -0.82
C ASP A 96 13.56 4.28 -0.12
N GLU A 97 12.89 5.23 -0.78
CA GLU A 97 11.84 6.04 -0.19
C GLU A 97 10.51 5.85 -0.93
N PHE A 98 9.46 5.52 -0.17
CA PHE A 98 8.07 5.58 -0.61
C PHE A 98 7.46 6.86 -0.04
N SER A 99 7.41 7.91 -0.85
CA SER A 99 7.00 9.25 -0.44
C SER A 99 5.59 9.63 -0.89
N GLY A 100 5.04 10.65 -0.25
CA GLY A 100 3.80 11.29 -0.71
C GLY A 100 2.54 10.49 -0.41
N MET A 101 2.54 9.70 0.67
CA MET A 101 1.31 9.06 1.16
C MET A 101 0.39 10.14 1.75
N GLU A 102 -0.75 10.42 1.13
CA GLU A 102 -1.68 11.47 1.61
C GLU A 102 -2.41 11.09 2.90
N ASN A 103 -2.46 9.80 3.23
CA ASN A 103 -3.08 9.29 4.44
C ASN A 103 -2.02 8.57 5.29
N ASN A 104 -2.15 8.69 6.62
CA ASN A 104 -1.32 7.93 7.54
C ASN A 104 -1.57 6.42 7.33
N PRO A 105 -0.57 5.62 6.92
CA PRO A 105 -0.77 4.19 6.71
C PRO A 105 -1.11 3.43 7.99
N LEU A 106 -0.86 4.00 9.18
CA LEU A 106 -1.27 3.39 10.45
C LEU A 106 -2.79 3.50 10.68
N ASP A 107 -3.40 4.59 10.23
CA ASP A 107 -4.84 4.85 10.36
C ASP A 107 -5.62 4.26 9.16
N HIS A 108 -5.00 4.30 7.98
CA HIS A 108 -5.52 3.78 6.72
C HIS A 108 -4.60 2.68 6.20
N PRO A 109 -4.65 1.46 6.76
CA PRO A 109 -3.71 0.39 6.44
C PRO A 109 -3.92 -0.21 5.04
N GLU A 110 -4.87 0.27 4.23
CA GLU A 110 -5.16 -0.30 2.92
C GLU A 110 -5.20 0.80 1.87
N GLY A 111 -4.50 0.57 0.75
CA GLY A 111 -4.71 1.33 -0.47
C GLY A 111 -4.07 2.72 -0.50
N VAL A 112 -2.99 2.95 0.25
CA VAL A 112 -2.37 4.28 0.33
C VAL A 112 -1.42 4.46 -0.85
N SER A 113 -1.74 5.40 -1.75
CA SER A 113 -0.90 5.71 -2.91
C SER A 113 0.41 6.39 -2.48
N CYS A 114 1.50 6.06 -3.15
CA CYS A 114 2.82 6.65 -2.93
C CYS A 114 3.70 6.59 -4.18
N LEU A 115 4.81 7.34 -4.15
CA LEU A 115 5.86 7.32 -5.17
C LEU A 115 7.13 6.70 -4.59
N ARG A 116 7.71 5.74 -5.31
CA ARG A 116 8.99 5.12 -4.94
C ARG A 116 10.15 5.83 -5.63
N LYS A 117 11.16 6.25 -4.87
CA LYS A 117 12.35 6.93 -5.39
C LYS A 117 13.60 6.57 -4.58
N ASP A 118 14.77 6.65 -5.23
CA ASP A 118 16.05 6.54 -4.56
C ASP A 118 16.50 7.92 -4.04
N CYS A 119 16.61 8.07 -2.72
CA CYS A 119 17.07 9.29 -2.08
C CYS A 119 18.59 9.20 -1.81
N CYS A 120 19.35 9.78 -2.73
CA CYS A 120 20.81 9.87 -2.66
C CYS A 120 21.30 11.23 -2.11
N ILE A 121 20.38 12.14 -1.80
CA ILE A 121 20.69 13.52 -1.43
C ILE A 121 21.01 13.60 0.06
N GLY A 122 22.03 14.40 0.41
CA GLY A 122 22.38 14.69 1.79
C GLY A 122 21.32 15.50 2.54
N THR A 123 21.51 15.68 3.84
CA THR A 123 20.64 16.56 4.65
C THR A 123 20.93 18.04 4.35
N PRO A 124 20.09 18.99 4.84
CA PRO A 124 20.38 20.42 4.75
C PRO A 124 21.74 20.87 5.30
N GLU A 125 22.31 20.08 6.21
CA GLU A 125 23.61 20.35 6.86
C GLU A 125 24.78 19.68 6.10
N ASP A 126 24.58 19.32 4.83
CA ASP A 126 25.54 18.57 3.97
C ASP A 126 26.01 17.23 4.57
N LYS A 127 25.22 16.68 5.50
CA LYS A 127 25.48 15.36 6.06
C LYS A 127 25.05 14.27 5.10
N SER A 128 25.67 13.10 5.25
CA SER A 128 25.30 11.90 4.49
C SER A 128 23.80 11.63 4.55
N ASN A 129 23.25 11.07 3.48
CA ASN A 129 21.82 10.78 3.37
C ASN A 129 21.28 9.91 4.53
N ARG A 130 22.08 9.01 5.11
CA ARG A 130 21.65 8.22 6.28
C ARG A 130 21.28 9.06 7.50
N GLU A 131 21.81 10.28 7.60
CA GLU A 131 21.43 11.23 8.65
C GLU A 131 19.99 11.74 8.48
N TRP A 132 19.36 11.57 7.31
CA TRP A 132 17.90 11.77 7.16
C TRP A 132 17.10 10.89 8.11
N MET A 133 17.59 9.69 8.45
CA MET A 133 16.93 8.81 9.41
C MET A 133 16.89 9.39 10.84
N LYS A 134 17.71 10.41 11.10
CA LYS A 134 17.81 11.11 12.39
C LYS A 134 17.30 12.55 12.32
N PHE A 135 16.89 13.01 11.14
CA PHE A 135 16.42 14.38 10.92
C PHE A 135 14.92 14.47 11.23
N TYR A 136 14.58 14.89 12.44
CA TYR A 136 13.22 15.14 12.89
C TYR A 136 13.18 16.26 13.92
N GLY A 137 12.04 16.96 14.03
CA GLY A 137 11.86 18.12 14.92
C GLY A 137 12.63 19.38 14.50
N LYS A 138 13.30 19.34 13.34
CA LYS A 138 13.96 20.48 12.71
C LYS A 138 13.14 20.97 11.52
N SER A 139 13.14 22.27 11.29
CA SER A 139 12.54 22.85 10.09
C SER A 139 13.45 22.66 8.88
N ILE A 140 12.86 22.28 7.75
CA ILE A 140 13.48 22.33 6.43
C ILE A 140 13.27 23.74 5.89
N PRO A 141 14.34 24.48 5.56
CA PRO A 141 14.21 25.84 5.05
C PRO A 141 13.37 25.90 3.77
N PRO A 142 12.73 27.04 3.48
CA PRO A 142 12.01 27.24 2.22
C PRO A 142 12.93 27.16 0.99
N ASN A 143 12.35 26.81 -0.17
CA ASN A 143 13.01 26.76 -1.48
C ASN A 143 14.08 25.67 -1.59
N HIS A 144 13.82 24.51 -0.98
CA HIS A 144 14.68 23.33 -0.99
C HIS A 144 13.89 22.07 -1.40
N PRO A 145 13.43 22.00 -2.66
CA PRO A 145 12.67 20.84 -3.16
C PRO A 145 13.46 19.53 -3.05
N GLU A 146 14.79 19.58 -3.13
CA GLU A 146 15.71 18.45 -2.96
C GLU A 146 15.66 17.84 -1.55
N TRP A 147 15.26 18.64 -0.56
CA TRP A 147 15.05 18.22 0.83
C TRP A 147 13.56 18.00 1.15
N GLY A 148 12.70 18.12 0.12
CA GLY A 148 11.27 17.92 0.24
C GLY A 148 10.46 19.19 0.57
N ASN A 149 11.08 20.38 0.60
CA ASN A 149 10.34 21.63 0.79
C ASN A 149 10.27 22.48 -0.50
N PRO A 150 9.25 22.29 -1.36
CA PRO A 150 9.08 23.08 -2.58
C PRO A 150 8.60 24.51 -2.30
N ASN A 151 8.19 24.85 -1.08
CA ASN A 151 7.61 26.15 -0.78
C ASN A 151 8.68 27.24 -0.76
N LYS A 152 8.43 28.36 -1.44
CA LYS A 152 9.39 29.48 -1.52
C LYS A 152 9.56 30.28 -0.23
N ARG A 153 8.61 30.18 0.71
CA ARG A 153 8.57 31.05 1.91
C ARG A 153 8.26 30.33 3.22
N ILE A 154 7.70 29.13 3.15
CA ILE A 154 7.15 28.45 4.32
C ILE A 154 8.10 27.28 4.65
N PRO A 155 8.60 27.18 5.90
CA PRO A 155 9.39 26.02 6.30
C PRO A 155 8.51 24.77 6.36
N ALA A 156 9.11 23.63 6.02
CA ALA A 156 8.51 22.32 6.23
C ALA A 156 9.09 21.66 7.48
N TYR A 157 8.41 20.65 7.99
CA TYR A 157 8.73 19.97 9.23
C TYR A 157 8.61 18.46 9.02
N MET A 158 9.50 17.71 9.68
CA MET A 158 9.46 16.25 9.68
C MET A 158 9.33 15.74 11.11
N ASP A 159 8.28 14.96 11.34
CA ASP A 159 8.05 14.26 12.59
C ASP A 159 8.33 12.78 12.40
N LYS A 160 8.99 12.18 13.39
CA LYS A 160 9.19 10.73 13.43
C LYS A 160 7.91 10.07 13.95
N VAL A 161 7.29 9.23 13.13
CA VAL A 161 6.08 8.47 13.50
C VAL A 161 6.47 7.11 14.09
N ASP A 162 7.25 6.32 13.35
CA ASP A 162 7.74 5.03 13.84
C ASP A 162 9.10 4.68 13.23
N THR A 163 9.85 3.79 13.87
CA THR A 163 11.12 3.29 13.38
C THR A 163 11.37 1.88 13.90
N GLY A 164 12.12 1.08 13.14
CA GLY A 164 12.47 -0.26 13.55
C GLY A 164 13.30 -0.98 12.49
N SER A 165 13.35 -2.30 12.61
CA SER A 165 13.90 -3.17 11.57
C SER A 165 12.80 -3.66 10.63
N VAL A 166 13.19 -4.00 9.41
CA VAL A 166 12.30 -4.59 8.41
C VAL A 166 13.03 -5.69 7.67
N ASN A 167 12.35 -6.80 7.46
CA ASN A 167 12.81 -7.84 6.54
C ASN A 167 12.12 -7.64 5.20
N ILE A 168 12.90 -7.42 4.14
CA ILE A 168 12.39 -7.32 2.78
C ILE A 168 12.32 -8.74 2.22
N ILE A 169 11.09 -9.20 1.99
CA ILE A 169 10.79 -10.56 1.56
C ILE A 169 10.89 -10.69 0.04
N SER A 170 10.32 -9.73 -0.69
CA SER A 170 10.40 -9.63 -2.14
C SER A 170 10.63 -8.17 -2.52
N ASP A 171 11.45 -7.93 -3.53
CA ASP A 171 11.74 -6.60 -4.07
C ASP A 171 11.91 -6.74 -5.57
N THR A 172 10.81 -6.54 -6.29
CA THR A 172 10.75 -6.53 -7.76
C THR A 172 10.26 -5.18 -8.25
N ASP A 173 10.33 -4.96 -9.56
CA ASP A 173 9.95 -3.69 -10.18
C ASP A 173 8.46 -3.33 -10.00
N THR A 174 7.59 -4.32 -9.77
CA THR A 174 6.14 -4.14 -9.65
C THR A 174 5.57 -4.51 -8.28
N PHE A 175 6.37 -5.16 -7.43
CA PHE A 175 5.92 -5.71 -6.17
C PHE A 175 7.04 -5.71 -5.14
N VAL A 176 6.77 -5.17 -3.96
CA VAL A 176 7.66 -5.26 -2.79
C VAL A 176 6.86 -5.79 -1.61
N SER A 177 7.44 -6.68 -0.82
CA SER A 177 6.83 -7.15 0.42
C SER A 177 7.78 -7.06 1.60
N PHE A 178 7.20 -6.72 2.75
CA PHE A 178 7.91 -6.37 3.96
C PHE A 178 7.34 -7.14 5.15
N MET A 179 8.23 -7.47 6.09
CA MET A 179 7.86 -7.81 7.46
C MET A 179 8.45 -6.75 8.39
N PHE A 180 7.59 -5.84 8.86
CA PHE A 180 8.00 -4.74 9.74
C PHE A 180 8.01 -5.15 11.21
N HIS A 181 9.04 -4.70 11.92
CA HIS A 181 9.25 -4.91 13.35
C HIS A 181 9.35 -3.56 14.09
N GLY A 182 8.41 -2.66 13.79
CA GLY A 182 8.23 -1.39 14.49
C GLY A 182 7.43 -1.50 15.76
N LYS A 183 7.26 -0.36 16.44
CA LYS A 183 6.34 -0.26 17.58
C LYS A 183 4.89 -0.24 17.10
N GLU A 184 4.62 0.54 16.06
CA GLU A 184 3.27 0.77 15.51
C GLU A 184 3.12 0.11 14.14
N LEU A 185 4.06 0.38 13.23
CA LEU A 185 4.17 -0.27 11.93
C LEU A 185 4.77 -1.66 12.11
N LYS A 186 3.90 -2.67 12.21
CA LYS A 186 4.29 -4.07 12.42
C LYS A 186 3.53 -5.03 11.51
N GLY A 187 4.13 -6.20 11.30
CA GLY A 187 3.55 -7.31 10.56
C GLY A 187 3.85 -7.26 9.07
N TYR A 188 3.02 -7.94 8.29
CA TYR A 188 3.21 -8.11 6.85
C TYR A 188 2.58 -6.96 6.06
N TRP A 189 3.37 -6.35 5.18
CA TRP A 189 2.96 -5.22 4.34
C TRP A 189 3.44 -5.46 2.91
N ILE A 190 2.73 -4.86 1.97
CA ILE A 190 3.04 -4.93 0.54
C ILE A 190 2.99 -3.54 -0.08
N THR A 191 3.80 -3.34 -1.09
CA THR A 191 3.62 -2.26 -2.06
C THR A 191 3.49 -2.85 -3.45
N LYS A 192 2.48 -2.42 -4.21
CA LYS A 192 2.25 -2.87 -5.59
C LYS A 192 2.16 -1.67 -6.52
N ARG A 193 2.79 -1.74 -7.70
CA ARG A 193 2.47 -0.76 -8.75
C ARG A 193 1.06 -0.98 -9.27
N GLU A 194 0.35 0.11 -9.55
CA GLU A 194 -0.98 0.03 -10.18
C GLU A 194 -0.93 -0.64 -11.55
N SER A 195 0.13 -0.34 -12.32
CA SER A 195 0.45 -1.03 -13.57
C SER A 195 1.97 -1.13 -13.74
N PRO A 196 2.50 -2.05 -14.56
CA PRO A 196 3.96 -2.18 -14.75
C PRO A 196 4.64 -0.89 -15.23
N LYS A 197 3.91 -0.02 -15.94
CA LYS A 197 4.40 1.25 -16.48
C LYS A 197 4.06 2.47 -15.61
N ALA A 198 3.19 2.31 -14.60
CA ALA A 198 2.83 3.41 -13.72
C ALA A 198 3.93 3.68 -12.69
N GLU A 199 4.13 4.95 -12.36
CA GLU A 199 5.01 5.39 -11.28
C GLU A 199 4.34 5.26 -9.90
N ILE A 200 3.01 5.17 -9.89
CA ILE A 200 2.20 5.09 -8.67
C ILE A 200 2.28 3.68 -8.09
N TRP A 201 2.61 3.66 -6.81
CA TRP A 201 2.61 2.49 -5.95
C TRP A 201 1.46 2.58 -4.95
N VAL A 202 0.95 1.43 -4.54
CA VAL A 202 -0.11 1.30 -3.54
C VAL A 202 0.44 0.50 -2.37
N PHE A 203 0.57 1.17 -1.22
CA PHE A 203 1.03 0.60 0.04
C PHE A 203 -0.15 0.11 0.87
N SER A 204 -0.09 -1.16 1.29
CA SER A 204 -1.15 -1.80 2.06
C SER A 204 -0.58 -2.80 3.05
N LYS A 205 -1.19 -2.86 4.22
CA LYS A 205 -1.10 -3.97 5.16
C LYS A 205 -1.71 -5.20 4.50
N SER A 206 -1.07 -6.33 4.71
CA SER A 206 -1.55 -7.59 4.15
C SER A 206 -1.51 -8.68 5.21
N SER A 207 -2.31 -9.72 5.01
CA SER A 207 -2.26 -10.92 5.83
C SER A 207 -1.39 -11.96 5.13
N LEU A 208 -0.67 -12.77 5.91
CA LEU A 208 0.00 -13.93 5.34
C LEU A 208 -1.07 -14.92 4.83
N PRO A 209 -0.76 -15.73 3.79
CA PRO A 209 -1.65 -16.78 3.33
C PRO A 209 -2.01 -17.72 4.48
N GLY A 210 -3.29 -17.81 4.84
CA GLY A 210 -3.78 -18.68 5.92
C GLY A 210 -4.18 -17.94 7.21
N GLU A 211 -3.85 -16.66 7.37
CA GLU A 211 -4.46 -15.85 8.42
C GLU A 211 -5.84 -15.36 7.98
N PRO A 212 -6.89 -15.51 8.81
CA PRO A 212 -8.21 -14.99 8.48
C PRO A 212 -8.12 -13.48 8.29
N ARG A 213 -8.42 -13.02 7.08
CA ARG A 213 -8.64 -11.58 6.84
C ARG A 213 -9.86 -11.18 7.65
N LYS A 214 -9.70 -10.21 8.54
CA LYS A 214 -10.88 -9.48 9.03
C LYS A 214 -11.50 -8.88 7.78
N GLU A 215 -12.71 -9.31 7.44
CA GLU A 215 -13.47 -8.66 6.38
C GLU A 215 -13.57 -7.19 6.77
N THR A 216 -12.81 -6.34 6.07
CA THR A 216 -12.99 -4.91 6.12
C THR A 216 -14.43 -4.72 5.63
N GLN A 217 -15.34 -4.46 6.56
CA GLN A 217 -16.72 -4.10 6.24
C GLN A 217 -16.59 -2.88 5.36
N GLN A 218 -16.60 -3.08 4.03
CA GLN A 218 -16.74 -2.00 3.09
C GLN A 218 -17.99 -1.28 3.55
N ALA A 219 -17.81 -0.09 4.12
CA ALA A 219 -18.90 0.75 4.53
C ALA A 219 -19.80 0.85 3.32
N GLY A 220 -20.89 0.07 3.34
CA GLY A 220 -21.80 0.00 2.23
C GLY A 220 -22.22 1.43 2.01
N PHE A 221 -21.84 2.00 0.87
CA PHE A 221 -22.47 3.19 0.35
C PHE A 221 -23.93 2.80 0.18
N GLY A 222 -24.69 2.97 1.27
CA GLY A 222 -26.11 2.80 1.33
C GLY A 222 -26.63 3.68 0.23
N ARG A 223 -27.06 3.06 -0.87
CA ARG A 223 -27.79 3.75 -1.91
C ARG A 223 -29.04 4.28 -1.22
N GLY A 224 -28.97 5.55 -0.79
CA GLY A 224 -30.10 6.29 -0.27
C GLY A 224 -31.16 6.35 -1.36
N ARG A 225 -32.03 5.35 -1.40
CA ARG A 225 -33.31 5.43 -2.08
C ARG A 225 -34.18 6.33 -1.20
N GLY A 226 -34.30 7.59 -1.57
CA GLY A 226 -35.09 8.56 -0.83
C GLY A 226 -35.31 9.85 -1.60
N GLY A 227 -35.66 9.74 -2.88
CA GLY A 227 -36.14 10.88 -3.64
C GLY A 227 -37.49 11.36 -3.12
N GLN A 228 -37.51 12.39 -2.27
CA GLN A 228 -38.68 13.24 -2.08
C GLN A 228 -38.71 14.26 -3.22
N ARG A 229 -39.57 14.01 -4.22
CA ARG A 229 -39.96 15.01 -5.21
C ARG A 229 -40.62 16.20 -4.48
N ARG A 230 -39.95 17.35 -4.45
CA ARG A 230 -40.62 18.62 -4.14
C ARG A 230 -41.36 19.08 -5.40
N SER A 231 -42.69 19.08 -5.33
CA SER A 231 -43.55 19.71 -6.34
C SER A 231 -43.38 21.23 -6.25
N TRP A 232 -43.00 21.85 -7.36
CA TRP A 232 -43.05 23.31 -7.52
C TRP A 232 -44.50 23.70 -7.82
N ASN A 233 -45.15 24.42 -6.89
CA ASN A 233 -46.37 25.16 -7.20
C ASN A 233 -45.96 26.49 -7.85
N SER A 234 -46.36 26.69 -9.11
CA SER A 234 -46.26 27.97 -9.80
C SER A 234 -47.28 28.95 -9.22
N PRO A 235 -46.91 30.22 -8.94
CA PRO A 235 -47.89 31.24 -8.57
C PRO A 235 -48.61 31.73 -9.83
N THR A 236 -49.93 31.66 -9.81
CA THR A 236 -50.81 32.41 -10.71
C THR A 236 -50.75 33.89 -10.35
N PHE A 237 -50.30 34.73 -11.28
CA PHE A 237 -50.50 36.17 -11.20
C PHE A 237 -51.91 36.50 -11.72
N ALA A 238 -52.63 37.29 -10.94
CA ALA A 238 -53.87 37.98 -11.33
C ALA A 238 -53.55 39.43 -11.68
#